data_AF-A0A7L7L000-F1
#
_entry.id   AF-A0A7L7L000-F1
#
_cell.length_a   1.000
_cell.length_b   1.000
_cell.length_c   1.000
_cell.angle_alpha   90.00
_cell.angle_beta   90.00
_cell.angle_gamma   90.00
#
_symmetry.space_group_name_H-M   'P 1'
#
loop_
_entity.id
_entity.type
_entity.pdbx_description
1 polymer ?
#
loop_
_entity_poly.entity_id
_entity_poly.type
_entity_poly.pdbx_seq_one_letter_code
_entity_poly.pdbx_strand_id
1 'polypeptide(L)'
;MNYLIAFTIVMVFMLIGDWVSAATKAFIPSIFITAVCFAIGFWTILPKNIVSQASFNTQFIGIGVSMLLVHLGTLMNLKELLDQWKAVCIALLGVAGTLIFTLIVGTLIFDWHTVVAAIPPLTGGLVAALLMTDGLKAAGISTLVALPVSMYIMHSMVGYPLTSLLLRKEGHRLAGIYQSQKDDPNSDVSKMINQEKVVEEKRKPVFNLPTQYQTPVFIIVRVALVALLSNWVAGLMNGVINANVICLIFGVIAHQVGFFEDSALDKAKVFNWLMYGLLAYIFSQLSMTTPKIIGGIIVQILVLIVLGIFGMFLASYALAKPFGMSKNMAFACSLTALFGFPADFILTTEVCHSVATDEGEEAYLTANILPKMLVGGFATVSVASVIIASVFLKLL
;
A
#
# COMPACT_ATOMS: atom_id res chain seq x y z
N MET A 1 13.99 15.29 -25.62
CA MET A 1 12.79 16.15 -25.46
C MET A 1 11.56 15.33 -25.08
N ASN A 2 11.22 14.26 -25.80
CA ASN A 2 10.04 13.42 -25.48
C ASN A 2 10.04 12.86 -24.04
N TYR A 3 11.17 12.37 -23.54
CA TYR A 3 11.28 11.88 -22.16
C TYR A 3 11.06 12.99 -21.11
N LEU A 4 11.50 14.23 -21.39
CA LEU A 4 11.25 15.38 -20.52
C LEU A 4 9.77 15.76 -20.53
N ILE A 5 9.13 15.79 -21.70
CA ILE A 5 7.69 16.06 -21.80
C ILE A 5 6.90 15.00 -21.04
N ALA A 6 7.22 13.73 -21.26
CA ALA A 6 6.59 12.62 -20.56
C ALA A 6 6.75 12.74 -19.05
N PHE A 7 7.97 13.02 -18.59
CA PHE A 7 8.27 13.26 -17.19
C PHE A 7 7.46 14.44 -16.61
N THR A 8 7.45 15.59 -17.30
CA THR A 8 6.69 16.76 -16.88
C THR A 8 5.20 16.45 -16.76
N ILE A 9 4.60 15.75 -17.73
CA ILE A 9 3.18 15.37 -17.67
C ILE A 9 2.89 14.50 -16.45
N VAL A 10 3.71 13.47 -16.21
CA VAL A 10 3.56 12.57 -15.06
C VAL A 10 3.65 13.35 -13.74
N MET A 11 4.63 14.25 -13.60
CA MET A 11 4.77 15.09 -12.41
C MET A 11 3.65 16.10 -12.24
N VAL A 12 3.14 16.70 -13.33
CA VAL A 12 2.00 17.63 -13.27
C VAL A 12 0.75 16.92 -12.74
N PHE A 13 0.51 15.67 -13.13
CA PHE A 13 -0.64 14.90 -12.63
C PHE A 13 -0.52 14.61 -11.13
N MET A 14 0.69 14.30 -10.65
CA MET A 14 0.94 14.15 -9.21
C MET A 14 0.77 15.47 -8.47
N LEU A 15 1.30 16.57 -9.02
CA LEU A 15 1.18 17.90 -8.43
C LEU A 15 -0.29 18.32 -8.27
N ILE A 16 -1.13 18.05 -9.26
CA ILE A 16 -2.58 18.30 -9.17
C ILE A 16 -3.17 17.49 -8.01
N GLY A 17 -2.78 16.23 -7.87
CA GLY A 17 -3.19 15.38 -6.74
C GLY A 17 -2.81 15.98 -5.39
N ASP A 18 -1.54 16.33 -5.22
CA ASP A 18 -1.00 16.90 -3.99
C ASP A 18 -1.68 18.24 -3.63
N TRP A 19 -1.87 19.12 -4.61
CA TRP A 19 -2.52 20.43 -4.38
C TRP A 19 -3.99 20.29 -4.01
N VAL A 20 -4.73 19.39 -4.66
CA VAL A 20 -6.14 19.14 -4.30
C VAL A 20 -6.24 18.51 -2.92
N SER A 21 -5.36 17.56 -2.59
CA SER A 21 -5.29 16.99 -1.24
C SER A 21 -5.03 18.07 -0.19
N ALA A 22 -3.99 18.89 -0.39
CA ALA A 22 -3.64 19.97 0.52
C ALA A 22 -4.79 20.98 0.70
N ALA A 23 -5.42 21.38 -0.41
CA ALA A 23 -6.57 22.30 -0.38
C ALA A 23 -7.78 21.70 0.34
N THR A 24 -7.98 20.38 0.25
CA THR A 24 -9.10 19.67 0.88
C THR A 24 -8.78 19.10 2.25
N LYS A 25 -7.56 19.33 2.78
CA LYS A 25 -7.08 18.75 4.05
C LYS A 25 -7.27 17.23 4.08
N ALA A 26 -6.70 16.57 3.06
CA ALA A 26 -6.75 15.12 2.84
C ALA A 26 -8.16 14.51 2.75
N PHE A 27 -9.23 15.34 2.66
CA PHE A 27 -10.59 14.84 2.47
C PHE A 27 -10.73 14.10 1.13
N ILE A 28 -10.05 14.61 0.10
CA ILE A 28 -9.88 13.89 -1.16
C ILE A 28 -8.40 13.51 -1.30
N PRO A 29 -8.05 12.21 -1.25
CA PRO A 29 -6.65 11.77 -1.28
C PRO A 29 -5.91 12.16 -2.56
N SER A 30 -4.63 12.52 -2.43
CA SER A 30 -3.75 12.85 -3.56
C SER A 30 -3.71 11.74 -4.61
N ILE A 31 -3.59 10.49 -4.15
CA ILE A 31 -3.58 9.28 -4.98
C ILE A 31 -4.87 9.13 -5.78
N PHE A 32 -6.02 9.42 -5.18
CA PHE A 32 -7.30 9.31 -5.87
C PHE A 32 -7.41 10.32 -7.01
N ILE A 33 -7.07 11.58 -6.77
CA ILE A 33 -7.07 12.62 -7.79
C ILE A 33 -6.06 12.31 -8.90
N THR A 34 -4.87 11.86 -8.53
CA THR A 34 -3.83 11.48 -9.49
C THR A 34 -4.32 10.32 -10.38
N ALA A 35 -4.94 9.29 -9.79
CA ALA A 35 -5.54 8.17 -10.53
C ALA A 35 -6.61 8.66 -11.52
N VAL A 36 -7.50 9.55 -11.10
CA VAL A 36 -8.53 10.14 -11.97
C VAL A 36 -7.89 10.92 -13.13
N CYS A 37 -6.85 11.73 -12.87
CA CYS A 37 -6.13 12.47 -13.90
C CYS A 37 -5.51 11.50 -14.92
N PHE A 38 -4.81 10.45 -14.47
CA PHE A 38 -4.24 9.43 -15.36
C PHE A 38 -5.32 8.69 -16.16
N ALA A 39 -6.43 8.29 -15.53
CA ALA A 39 -7.52 7.61 -16.21
C ALA A 39 -8.09 8.47 -17.35
N ILE A 40 -8.47 9.72 -17.06
CA ILE A 40 -8.99 10.66 -18.07
C ILE A 40 -7.92 10.93 -19.14
N GLY A 41 -6.67 11.11 -18.73
CA GLY A 41 -5.55 11.32 -19.64
C GLY A 41 -5.40 10.17 -20.64
N PHE A 42 -5.38 8.91 -20.18
CA PHE A 42 -5.27 7.74 -21.06
C PHE A 42 -6.49 7.52 -21.95
N TRP A 43 -7.68 7.95 -21.51
CA TRP A 43 -8.90 7.84 -22.31
C TRP A 43 -8.99 8.88 -23.43
N THR A 44 -8.18 9.94 -23.38
CA THR A 44 -8.30 11.09 -24.28
C THR A 44 -7.04 11.37 -25.10
N ILE A 45 -5.93 11.72 -24.44
CA ILE A 45 -4.77 12.34 -25.08
C ILE A 45 -3.42 11.68 -24.78
N LEU A 46 -3.32 10.90 -23.69
CA LEU A 46 -2.04 10.35 -23.25
C LEU A 46 -1.70 9.04 -23.96
N PRO A 47 -0.45 8.88 -24.44
CA PRO A 47 0.01 7.60 -24.94
C PRO A 47 0.18 6.62 -23.78
N LYS A 48 -0.17 5.33 -23.99
CA LYS A 48 -0.13 4.29 -22.95
C LYS A 48 1.26 4.09 -22.33
N ASN A 49 2.31 4.42 -23.07
CA ASN A 49 3.70 4.28 -22.65
C ASN A 49 4.29 5.57 -22.05
N ILE A 50 3.49 6.61 -21.76
CA ILE A 50 3.98 7.90 -21.22
C ILE A 50 4.83 7.72 -19.95
N VAL A 51 4.42 6.81 -19.06
CA VAL A 51 5.12 6.55 -17.80
C VAL A 51 6.48 5.88 -18.04
N SER A 52 6.55 4.92 -18.96
CA SER A 52 7.83 4.33 -19.37
C SER A 52 8.73 5.32 -20.11
N GLN A 53 8.16 6.26 -20.88
CA GLN A 53 8.92 7.34 -21.52
C GLN A 53 9.50 8.33 -20.50
N ALA A 54 8.86 8.47 -19.33
CA ALA A 54 9.36 9.21 -18.18
C ALA A 54 10.42 8.43 -17.36
N SER A 55 10.90 7.29 -17.87
CA SER A 55 11.88 6.39 -17.22
C SER A 55 11.36 5.60 -16.01
N PHE A 56 10.05 5.63 -15.73
CA PHE A 56 9.42 4.79 -14.70
C PHE A 56 9.00 3.43 -15.28
N ASN A 57 9.99 2.69 -15.77
CA ASN A 57 9.81 1.35 -16.34
C ASN A 57 9.93 0.25 -15.28
N THR A 58 9.70 -1.00 -15.66
CA THR A 58 9.72 -2.15 -14.73
C THR A 58 11.06 -2.32 -14.01
N GLN A 59 12.18 -1.94 -14.62
CA GLN A 59 13.50 -1.99 -13.99
C GLN A 59 13.61 -0.96 -12.86
N PHE A 60 13.18 0.28 -13.09
CA PHE A 60 13.11 1.30 -12.05
C PHE A 60 12.26 0.82 -10.88
N ILE A 61 11.14 0.15 -11.17
CA ILE A 61 10.19 -0.32 -10.17
C ILE A 61 10.75 -1.47 -9.33
N GLY A 62 11.45 -2.42 -9.94
CA GLY A 62 12.13 -3.49 -9.19
C GLY A 62 13.14 -2.95 -8.18
N ILE A 63 13.89 -1.91 -8.57
CA ILE A 63 14.82 -1.20 -7.68
C ILE A 63 14.04 -0.43 -6.60
N GLY A 64 13.07 0.38 -7.01
CA GLY A 64 12.30 1.27 -6.15
C GLY A 64 11.56 0.51 -5.05
N VAL A 65 10.81 -0.55 -5.40
CA VAL A 65 10.10 -1.38 -4.41
C VAL A 65 11.07 -1.96 -3.40
N SER A 66 12.14 -2.62 -3.85
CA SER A 66 13.10 -3.27 -2.93
C SER A 66 13.76 -2.26 -1.99
N MET A 67 14.19 -1.12 -2.53
CA MET A 67 14.81 -0.05 -1.73
C MET A 67 13.85 0.59 -0.74
N LEU A 68 12.63 0.92 -1.19
CA LEU A 68 11.60 1.52 -0.35
C LEU A 68 11.21 0.59 0.79
N LEU A 69 11.08 -0.72 0.54
CA LEU A 69 10.73 -1.69 1.58
C LEU A 69 11.82 -1.86 2.63
N VAL A 70 13.10 -1.88 2.21
CA VAL A 70 14.22 -1.86 3.15
C VAL A 70 14.18 -0.57 3.98
N HIS A 71 13.90 0.57 3.35
CA HIS A 71 13.77 1.85 4.05
C HIS A 71 12.58 1.90 5.00
N LEU A 72 11.43 1.31 4.68
CA LEU A 72 10.32 1.20 5.64
C LEU A 72 10.75 0.47 6.91
N GLY A 73 11.68 -0.49 6.79
CA GLY A 73 12.30 -1.13 7.94
C GLY A 73 13.13 -0.18 8.82
N THR A 74 13.52 1.00 8.33
CA THR A 74 14.21 2.06 9.10
C THR A 74 13.24 3.01 9.82
N LEU A 75 11.93 2.87 9.60
CA LEU A 75 10.89 3.68 10.24
C LEU A 75 10.24 2.96 11.43
N MET A 76 10.52 1.66 11.62
CA MET A 76 9.87 0.81 12.62
C MET A 76 10.87 -0.13 13.26
N ASN A 77 10.64 -0.51 14.52
CA ASN A 77 11.42 -1.57 15.16
C ASN A 77 10.74 -2.95 15.04
N LEU A 78 11.50 -4.04 15.24
CA LEU A 78 11.00 -5.41 15.13
C LEU A 78 9.87 -5.72 16.10
N LYS A 79 9.90 -5.10 17.28
CA LYS A 79 8.85 -5.28 18.29
C LYS A 79 7.52 -4.70 17.77
N GLU A 80 7.54 -3.49 17.22
CA GLU A 80 6.37 -2.85 16.62
C GLU A 80 5.80 -3.69 15.48
N LEU A 81 6.65 -4.25 14.62
CA LEU A 81 6.22 -5.11 13.52
C LEU A 81 5.53 -6.38 14.04
N LEU A 82 6.13 -7.05 15.03
CA LEU A 82 5.57 -8.26 15.66
C LEU A 82 4.27 -7.96 16.42
N ASP A 83 4.18 -6.79 17.05
CA ASP A 83 2.99 -6.33 17.76
C ASP A 83 1.80 -6.10 16.81
N GLN A 84 2.03 -5.95 15.49
CA GLN A 84 0.99 -5.82 14.48
C GLN A 84 0.37 -7.15 13.98
N TRP A 85 0.67 -8.29 14.61
CA TRP A 85 0.06 -9.58 14.22
C TRP A 85 -1.48 -9.52 14.21
N LYS A 86 -2.08 -8.72 15.10
CA LYS A 86 -3.53 -8.48 15.13
C LYS A 86 -4.04 -7.81 13.86
N ALA A 87 -3.29 -6.83 13.34
CA ALA A 87 -3.62 -6.17 12.08
C ALA A 87 -3.53 -7.15 10.90
N VAL A 88 -2.51 -8.03 10.88
CA VAL A 88 -2.40 -9.13 9.89
C VAL A 88 -3.65 -10.00 9.93
N CYS A 89 -4.05 -10.48 11.11
CA CYS A 89 -5.22 -11.34 11.26
C CYS A 89 -6.51 -10.66 10.78
N ILE A 90 -6.73 -9.40 11.17
CA ILE A 90 -7.90 -8.62 10.72
C ILE A 90 -7.89 -8.43 9.20
N ALA A 91 -6.73 -8.12 8.61
CA ALA A 91 -6.61 -7.92 7.17
C ALA A 91 -6.91 -9.21 6.40
N LEU A 92 -6.31 -10.33 6.79
CA LEU A 92 -6.52 -11.64 6.15
C LEU A 92 -7.95 -12.17 6.34
N LEU A 93 -8.52 -12.03 7.54
CA LEU A 93 -9.91 -12.44 7.79
C LEU A 93 -10.92 -11.51 7.11
N GLY A 94 -10.58 -10.23 6.93
CA GLY A 94 -11.35 -9.30 6.10
C GLY A 94 -11.36 -9.72 4.63
N VAL A 95 -10.22 -10.17 4.10
CA VAL A 95 -10.14 -10.80 2.78
C VAL A 95 -10.98 -12.06 2.74
N ALA A 96 -10.90 -12.95 3.74
CA ALA A 96 -11.75 -14.14 3.80
C ALA A 96 -13.26 -13.78 3.82
N GLY A 97 -13.65 -12.73 4.52
CA GLY A 97 -15.01 -12.18 4.50
C GLY A 97 -15.43 -11.73 3.09
N THR A 98 -14.53 -11.07 2.36
CA THR A 98 -14.74 -10.75 0.94
C THR A 98 -14.96 -12.01 0.12
N LEU A 99 -14.08 -13.01 0.22
CA LEU A 99 -14.17 -14.28 -0.53
C LEU A 99 -15.50 -14.99 -0.27
N ILE A 100 -15.85 -15.20 1.00
CA ILE A 100 -17.07 -15.92 1.39
C ILE A 100 -18.30 -15.18 0.87
N PHE A 101 -18.38 -13.87 1.11
CA PHE A 101 -19.58 -13.11 0.76
C PHE A 101 -19.75 -12.97 -0.75
N THR A 102 -18.66 -12.73 -1.49
CA THR A 102 -18.70 -12.64 -2.96
C THR A 102 -18.92 -13.99 -3.62
N LEU A 103 -18.36 -15.10 -3.12
CA LEU A 103 -18.65 -16.43 -3.63
C LEU A 103 -20.11 -16.81 -3.39
N ILE A 104 -20.64 -16.59 -2.18
CA ILE A 104 -22.01 -16.99 -1.86
C ILE A 104 -23.02 -16.09 -2.55
N VAL A 105 -22.93 -14.77 -2.34
CA VAL A 105 -23.95 -13.82 -2.85
C VAL A 105 -23.71 -13.49 -4.31
N GLY A 106 -22.45 -13.39 -4.75
CA GLY A 106 -22.12 -13.08 -6.14
C GLY A 106 -22.56 -14.19 -7.10
N THR A 107 -22.43 -15.47 -6.74
CA THR A 107 -22.86 -16.58 -7.61
C THR A 107 -24.39 -16.74 -7.69
N LEU A 108 -25.15 -16.10 -6.80
CA LEU A 108 -26.61 -15.99 -6.92
C LEU A 108 -27.03 -14.93 -7.95
N ILE A 109 -26.15 -13.98 -8.27
CA ILE A 109 -26.43 -12.84 -9.16
C ILE A 109 -25.77 -13.01 -10.52
N PHE A 110 -24.55 -13.54 -10.56
CA PHE A 110 -23.74 -13.71 -11.77
C PHE A 110 -23.29 -15.16 -11.94
N ASP A 111 -22.86 -15.50 -13.16
CA ASP A 111 -22.32 -16.83 -13.45
C ASP A 111 -21.00 -17.09 -12.69
N TRP A 112 -20.70 -18.38 -12.51
CA TRP A 112 -19.52 -18.84 -11.78
C TRP A 112 -18.21 -18.22 -12.26
N HIS A 113 -17.98 -18.19 -13.57
CA HIS A 113 -16.71 -17.70 -14.13
C HIS A 113 -16.56 -16.20 -13.91
N THR A 114 -17.65 -15.42 -14.02
CA THR A 114 -17.63 -13.99 -13.69
C THR A 114 -17.18 -13.75 -12.25
N VAL A 115 -17.74 -14.50 -11.30
CA VAL A 115 -17.40 -14.34 -9.87
C VAL A 115 -15.98 -14.79 -9.58
N VAL A 116 -15.58 -15.97 -10.06
CA VAL A 116 -14.22 -16.52 -9.88
C VAL A 116 -13.17 -15.62 -10.52
N ALA A 117 -13.43 -15.07 -11.71
CA ALA A 117 -12.53 -14.14 -12.40
C ALA A 117 -12.31 -12.83 -11.62
N ALA A 118 -13.34 -12.36 -10.91
CA ALA A 118 -13.34 -11.05 -10.26
C ALA A 118 -12.76 -11.04 -8.85
N ILE A 119 -12.80 -12.16 -8.12
CA ILE A 119 -12.44 -12.20 -6.70
C ILE A 119 -10.93 -12.02 -6.42
N PRO A 120 -10.02 -12.73 -7.10
CA PRO A 120 -8.59 -12.54 -6.88
C PRO A 120 -8.10 -11.10 -7.11
N PRO A 121 -8.49 -10.40 -8.19
CA PRO A 121 -8.13 -8.99 -8.37
C PRO A 121 -8.86 -8.08 -7.38
N LEU A 122 -10.05 -8.43 -6.89
CA LEU A 122 -10.76 -7.64 -5.88
C LEU A 122 -10.06 -7.62 -4.52
N THR A 123 -9.32 -8.69 -4.19
CA THR A 123 -8.62 -8.85 -2.90
C THR A 123 -7.10 -8.86 -3.05
N GLY A 124 -6.59 -8.40 -4.20
CA GLY A 124 -5.19 -8.52 -4.57
C GLY A 124 -4.68 -7.38 -5.44
N GLY A 125 -3.39 -7.42 -5.74
CA GLY A 125 -2.73 -6.44 -6.58
C GLY A 125 -2.76 -6.79 -8.07
N LEU A 126 -2.05 -5.97 -8.86
CA LEU A 126 -1.87 -6.16 -10.31
C LEU A 126 -1.47 -7.58 -10.70
N VAL A 127 -0.60 -8.24 -9.91
CA VAL A 127 -0.14 -9.60 -10.18
C VAL A 127 -1.31 -10.59 -10.21
N ALA A 128 -2.24 -10.52 -9.25
CA ALA A 128 -3.41 -11.38 -9.21
C ALA A 128 -4.35 -11.12 -10.40
N ALA A 129 -4.51 -9.85 -10.79
CA ALA A 129 -5.30 -9.47 -11.96
C ALA A 129 -4.72 -10.02 -13.26
N LEU A 130 -3.39 -9.94 -13.44
CA LEU A 130 -2.71 -10.48 -14.61
C LEU A 130 -2.75 -12.01 -14.64
N LEU A 131 -2.52 -12.67 -13.51
CA LEU A 131 -2.63 -14.14 -13.39
C LEU A 131 -4.01 -14.63 -13.81
N MET A 132 -5.08 -14.02 -13.29
CA MET A 132 -6.45 -14.37 -13.68
C MET A 132 -6.75 -14.06 -15.14
N THR A 133 -6.24 -12.95 -15.66
CA THR A 133 -6.38 -12.58 -17.08
C THR A 133 -5.78 -13.66 -17.99
N ASP A 134 -4.58 -14.14 -17.65
CA ASP A 134 -3.91 -15.18 -18.44
C ASP A 134 -4.55 -16.55 -18.25
N GLY A 135 -5.03 -16.87 -17.05
CA GLY A 135 -5.84 -18.06 -16.80
C GLY A 135 -7.11 -18.13 -17.64
N LEU A 136 -7.86 -17.03 -17.73
CA LEU A 136 -9.06 -16.93 -18.57
C LEU A 136 -8.75 -17.14 -20.04
N LYS A 137 -7.65 -16.58 -20.55
CA LYS A 137 -7.20 -16.83 -21.93
C LYS A 137 -6.86 -18.30 -22.15
N ALA A 138 -6.15 -18.92 -21.21
CA ALA A 138 -5.77 -20.33 -21.29
C ALA A 138 -7.00 -21.27 -21.26
N ALA A 139 -8.03 -20.90 -20.49
CA ALA A 139 -9.31 -21.61 -20.43
C ALA A 139 -10.26 -21.32 -21.63
N GLY A 140 -9.89 -20.39 -22.54
CA GLY A 140 -10.73 -20.00 -23.68
C GLY A 140 -11.91 -19.07 -23.33
N ILE A 141 -11.96 -18.54 -22.10
CA ILE A 141 -13.05 -17.68 -21.59
C ILE A 141 -12.80 -16.22 -21.98
N SER A 142 -12.82 -15.96 -23.28
CA SER A 142 -12.44 -14.66 -23.86
C SER A 142 -13.33 -13.48 -23.42
N THR A 143 -14.60 -13.74 -23.10
CA THR A 143 -15.59 -12.72 -22.69
C THR A 143 -15.24 -12.03 -21.37
N LEU A 144 -14.47 -12.69 -20.50
CA LEU A 144 -14.13 -12.18 -19.17
C LEU A 144 -12.69 -11.67 -19.06
N VAL A 145 -11.87 -11.78 -20.10
CA VAL A 145 -10.42 -11.43 -20.05
C VAL A 145 -10.19 -9.98 -19.59
N ALA A 146 -11.12 -9.07 -19.90
CA ALA A 146 -11.01 -7.67 -19.48
C ALA A 146 -11.45 -7.42 -18.02
N LEU A 147 -12.17 -8.37 -17.40
CA LEU A 147 -12.77 -8.22 -16.08
C LEU A 147 -11.71 -8.11 -14.97
N PRO A 148 -10.67 -8.95 -14.88
CA PRO A 148 -9.75 -8.91 -13.76
C PRO A 148 -9.01 -7.57 -13.61
N VAL A 149 -8.46 -7.07 -14.71
CA VAL A 149 -7.74 -5.79 -14.72
C VAL A 149 -8.69 -4.61 -14.45
N SER A 150 -9.89 -4.64 -15.03
CA SER A 150 -10.89 -3.60 -14.78
C SER A 150 -11.36 -3.60 -13.33
N MET A 151 -11.53 -4.77 -12.72
CA MET A 151 -11.86 -4.92 -11.31
C MET A 151 -10.75 -4.32 -10.42
N TYR A 152 -9.49 -4.68 -10.68
CA TYR A 152 -8.33 -4.17 -9.94
C TYR A 152 -8.17 -2.65 -10.03
N ILE A 153 -8.59 -2.03 -11.12
CA ILE A 153 -8.54 -0.57 -11.24
C ILE A 153 -9.69 0.07 -10.47
N MET A 154 -10.90 -0.44 -10.65
CA MET A 154 -12.11 0.16 -10.11
C MET A 154 -12.20 0.02 -8.59
N HIS A 155 -11.81 -1.13 -8.02
CA HIS A 155 -11.84 -1.32 -6.56
C HIS A 155 -10.84 -0.41 -5.81
N SER A 156 -9.68 -0.10 -6.42
CA SER A 156 -8.66 0.79 -5.87
C SER A 156 -9.21 2.22 -5.79
N MET A 157 -9.88 2.69 -6.86
CA MET A 157 -10.52 4.00 -6.91
C MET A 157 -11.59 4.19 -5.83
N VAL A 158 -12.32 3.12 -5.46
CA VAL A 158 -13.28 3.15 -4.35
C VAL A 158 -12.57 3.04 -2.99
N GLY A 159 -11.51 2.24 -2.92
CA GLY A 159 -10.74 1.99 -1.70
C GLY A 159 -10.04 3.22 -1.14
N TYR A 160 -9.46 4.09 -1.98
CA TYR A 160 -8.75 5.29 -1.53
C TYR A 160 -9.60 6.26 -0.70
N PRO A 161 -10.73 6.80 -1.20
CA PRO A 161 -11.55 7.73 -0.40
C PRO A 161 -12.16 7.05 0.81
N LEU A 162 -12.62 5.80 0.68
CA LEU A 162 -13.19 5.05 1.80
C LEU A 162 -12.18 4.88 2.95
N THR A 163 -10.95 4.52 2.60
CA THR A 163 -9.89 4.32 3.59
C THR A 163 -9.45 5.64 4.21
N SER A 164 -9.28 6.72 3.42
CA SER A 164 -8.97 8.05 3.96
C SER A 164 -10.01 8.51 4.98
N LEU A 165 -11.30 8.33 4.69
CA LEU A 165 -12.37 8.68 5.64
C LEU A 165 -12.26 7.93 6.97
N LEU A 166 -11.90 6.64 6.93
CA LEU A 166 -11.75 5.82 8.14
C LEU A 166 -10.49 6.19 8.91
N LEU A 167 -9.37 6.36 8.21
CA LEU A 167 -8.11 6.82 8.79
C LEU A 167 -8.26 8.20 9.42
N ARG A 168 -9.02 9.11 8.80
CA ARG A 168 -9.26 10.45 9.34
C ARG A 168 -10.06 10.36 10.63
N LYS A 169 -11.12 9.54 10.69
CA LYS A 169 -11.87 9.30 11.93
C LYS A 169 -10.99 8.68 13.02
N GLU A 170 -10.11 7.76 12.65
CA GLU A 170 -9.17 7.15 13.60
C GLU A 170 -8.11 8.15 14.07
N GLY A 171 -7.58 8.98 13.17
CA GLY A 171 -6.65 10.05 13.47
C GLY A 171 -7.23 11.02 14.49
N HIS A 172 -8.47 11.50 14.29
CA HIS A 172 -9.12 12.40 15.27
C HIS A 172 -9.34 11.72 16.64
N ARG A 173 -9.64 10.41 16.65
CA ARG A 173 -9.78 9.64 17.90
C ARG A 173 -8.44 9.57 18.64
N LEU A 174 -7.36 9.28 17.93
CA LEU A 174 -6.01 9.21 18.49
C LEU A 174 -5.48 10.59 18.89
N ALA A 175 -5.77 11.64 18.12
CA ALA A 175 -5.48 13.03 18.45
C ALA A 175 -6.12 13.43 19.79
N GLY A 176 -7.39 13.07 20.01
CA GLY A 176 -8.05 13.29 21.30
C GLY A 176 -7.37 12.56 22.47
N ILE A 177 -6.85 11.36 22.23
CA ILE A 177 -6.07 10.61 23.24
C ILE A 177 -4.73 11.30 23.50
N TYR A 178 -4.02 11.70 22.45
CA TYR A 178 -2.75 12.42 22.55
C TYR A 178 -2.90 13.69 23.38
N GLN A 179 -3.84 14.56 23.00
CA GLN A 179 -4.06 15.85 23.67
C GLN A 179 -4.50 15.69 25.13
N SER A 180 -5.22 14.61 25.48
CA SER A 180 -5.63 14.36 26.87
C SER A 180 -4.57 13.71 27.75
N GLN A 181 -3.52 13.12 27.17
CA GLN A 181 -2.55 12.30 27.89
C GLN A 181 -1.10 12.78 27.77
N LYS A 182 -0.78 13.70 26.85
CA LYS A 182 0.59 14.17 26.59
C LYS A 182 1.27 14.82 27.80
N ASP A 183 0.49 15.43 28.69
CA ASP A 183 1.01 16.12 29.89
C ASP A 183 1.04 15.22 31.14
N ASP A 184 0.49 14.00 31.06
CA ASP A 184 0.56 13.01 32.14
C ASP A 184 1.83 12.16 31.99
N PRO A 185 2.82 12.25 32.90
CA PRO A 185 4.07 11.48 32.82
C PRO A 185 3.88 9.97 32.87
N ASN A 186 2.76 9.48 33.42
CA ASN A 186 2.48 8.06 33.58
C ASN A 186 1.63 7.47 32.44
N SER A 187 1.17 8.31 31.51
CA SER A 187 0.34 7.86 30.39
C SER A 187 1.13 7.01 29.38
N ASP A 188 0.43 6.16 28.64
CA ASP A 188 1.04 5.36 27.58
C ASP A 188 1.56 6.24 26.43
N VAL A 189 0.92 7.40 26.20
CA VAL A 189 1.38 8.41 25.24
C VAL A 189 2.75 8.98 25.64
N SER A 190 2.90 9.43 26.89
CA SER A 190 4.15 9.97 27.40
C SER A 190 5.26 8.92 27.44
N LYS A 191 4.92 7.65 27.74
CA LYS A 191 5.87 6.54 27.67
C LYS A 191 6.32 6.25 26.24
N MET A 192 5.42 6.32 25.26
CA MET A 192 5.76 6.12 23.85
C MET A 192 6.71 7.21 23.36
N ILE A 193 6.40 8.48 23.64
CA ILE A 193 7.27 9.63 23.31
C ILE A 193 8.66 9.49 23.95
N ASN A 194 8.72 9.08 25.22
CA ASN A 194 9.99 8.92 25.94
C ASN A 194 10.77 7.67 25.49
N GLN A 195 10.09 6.58 25.13
CA GLN A 195 10.74 5.37 24.62
C GLN A 195 11.40 5.61 23.25
N GLU A 196 10.74 6.33 22.35
CA GLU A 196 11.36 6.71 21.06
C GLU A 196 12.63 7.53 21.27
N LYS A 197 12.58 8.56 22.13
CA LYS A 197 13.76 9.39 22.46
C LYS A 197 14.91 8.59 23.08
N VAL A 198 14.62 7.68 24.02
CA VAL A 198 15.65 6.85 24.68
C VAL A 198 16.26 5.82 23.74
N VAL A 199 15.49 5.31 22.78
CA VAL A 199 15.97 4.38 21.75
C VAL A 199 16.85 5.12 20.74
N GLU A 200 16.50 6.35 20.36
CA GLU A 200 17.30 7.22 19.49
C GLU A 200 18.67 7.54 20.10
N GLU A 201 18.72 7.89 21.40
CA GLU A 201 19.97 8.23 22.09
C GLU A 201 20.92 7.03 22.32
N LYS A 202 20.41 5.79 22.36
CA LYS A 202 21.22 4.59 22.67
C LYS A 202 21.75 3.84 21.45
N ARG A 203 21.28 4.15 20.25
CA ARG A 203 21.71 3.45 19.02
C ARG A 203 23.09 3.93 18.60
N LYS A 204 24.10 3.08 18.79
CA LYS A 204 25.44 3.32 18.27
C LYS A 204 25.51 2.82 16.82
N PRO A 205 25.86 3.68 15.84
CA PRO A 205 26.01 3.24 14.46
C PRO A 205 27.15 2.21 14.35
N VAL A 206 26.95 1.15 13.56
CA VAL A 206 27.99 0.14 13.27
C VAL A 206 29.17 0.79 12.56
N PHE A 207 28.87 1.72 11.64
CA PHE A 207 29.86 2.51 10.94
C PHE A 207 29.95 3.89 11.57
N ASN A 208 30.88 4.08 12.50
CA ASN A 208 31.21 5.39 13.03
C ASN A 208 32.19 6.12 12.07
N LEU A 209 31.74 6.32 10.82
CA LEU A 209 32.51 7.03 9.81
C LEU A 209 32.40 8.54 10.03
N PRO A 210 33.47 9.33 9.80
CA PRO A 210 33.40 10.79 9.76
C PRO A 210 32.29 11.26 8.82
N THR A 211 31.61 12.35 9.18
CA THR A 211 30.45 12.89 8.45
C THR A 211 30.73 13.13 6.96
N GLN A 212 31.98 13.44 6.58
CA GLN A 212 32.40 13.62 5.18
C GLN A 212 32.20 12.37 4.29
N TYR A 213 32.14 11.17 4.87
CA TYR A 213 31.91 9.92 4.13
C TYR A 213 30.44 9.46 4.17
N GLN A 214 29.61 10.04 5.03
CA GLN A 214 28.18 9.73 5.15
C GLN A 214 27.37 10.47 4.07
N THR A 215 27.77 10.32 2.82
CA THR A 215 27.12 10.96 1.67
C THR A 215 25.78 10.29 1.32
N PRO A 216 24.86 10.96 0.61
CA PRO A 216 23.62 10.33 0.13
C PRO A 216 23.86 9.03 -0.64
N VAL A 217 24.93 8.96 -1.45
CA VAL A 217 25.31 7.76 -2.20
C VAL A 217 25.74 6.62 -1.25
N PHE A 218 26.47 6.93 -0.17
CA PHE A 218 26.84 5.94 0.83
C PHE A 218 25.60 5.31 1.50
N ILE A 219 24.57 6.11 1.78
CA ILE A 219 23.29 5.62 2.30
C ILE A 219 22.60 4.71 1.27
N ILE A 220 22.48 5.18 0.02
CA ILE A 220 21.85 4.43 -1.08
C ILE A 220 22.52 3.07 -1.30
N VAL A 221 23.85 3.02 -1.29
CA VAL A 221 24.61 1.76 -1.44
C VAL A 221 24.26 0.79 -0.34
N ARG A 222 24.22 1.22 0.92
CA ARG A 222 23.86 0.34 2.05
C ARG A 222 22.43 -0.19 1.92
N VAL A 223 21.48 0.67 1.55
CA VAL A 223 20.08 0.26 1.33
C VAL A 223 20.00 -0.76 0.18
N ALA A 224 20.70 -0.49 -0.92
CA ALA A 224 20.75 -1.38 -2.08
C ALA A 224 21.41 -2.73 -1.76
N LEU A 225 22.46 -2.76 -0.93
CA LEU A 225 23.10 -3.99 -0.48
C LEU A 225 22.15 -4.87 0.33
N VAL A 226 21.40 -4.29 1.26
CA VAL A 226 20.40 -5.03 2.02
C VAL A 226 19.27 -5.50 1.11
N ALA A 227 18.79 -4.65 0.19
CA ALA A 227 17.77 -5.04 -0.79
C ALA A 227 18.24 -6.21 -1.69
N LEU A 228 19.50 -6.19 -2.13
CA LEU A 228 20.11 -7.27 -2.91
C LEU A 228 20.18 -8.57 -2.09
N LEU A 229 20.65 -8.47 -0.84
CA LEU A 229 20.72 -9.61 0.07
C LEU A 229 19.33 -10.21 0.34
N SER A 230 18.33 -9.37 0.57
CA SER A 230 16.94 -9.80 0.77
C SER A 230 16.38 -10.56 -0.43
N ASN A 231 16.59 -10.04 -1.64
CA ASN A 231 16.16 -10.71 -2.87
C ASN A 231 16.92 -12.02 -3.12
N TRP A 232 18.21 -12.06 -2.80
CA TRP A 232 19.01 -13.29 -2.90
C TRP A 232 18.51 -14.37 -1.94
N VAL A 233 18.25 -14.01 -0.68
CA VAL A 233 17.67 -14.93 0.32
C VAL A 233 16.26 -15.39 -0.11
N ALA A 234 15.42 -14.49 -0.62
CA ALA A 234 14.11 -14.86 -1.15
C ALA A 234 14.20 -15.90 -2.27
N GLY A 235 15.20 -15.75 -3.17
CA GLY A 235 15.49 -16.71 -4.22
C GLY A 235 15.91 -18.08 -3.69
N LEU A 236 16.79 -18.13 -2.67
CA LEU A 236 17.19 -19.39 -2.03
C LEU A 236 16.02 -20.12 -1.35
N MET A 237 15.04 -19.37 -0.84
CA MET A 237 13.82 -19.91 -0.26
C MET A 237 12.78 -20.34 -1.30
N ASN A 238 13.11 -20.32 -2.60
CA ASN A 238 12.18 -20.60 -3.71
C ASN A 238 10.86 -19.82 -3.60
N GLY A 239 10.90 -18.59 -3.05
CA GLY A 239 9.71 -17.75 -2.88
C GLY A 239 8.70 -18.24 -1.83
N VAL A 240 9.08 -19.15 -0.92
CA VAL A 240 8.22 -19.57 0.21
C VAL A 240 7.76 -18.36 1.03
N ILE A 241 8.64 -17.39 1.23
CA ILE A 241 8.28 -16.07 1.78
C ILE A 241 8.42 -15.04 0.66
N ASN A 242 7.42 -14.16 0.56
CA ASN A 242 7.42 -13.08 -0.43
C ASN A 242 8.67 -12.18 -0.26
N ALA A 243 9.37 -11.88 -1.36
CA ALA A 243 10.60 -11.08 -1.34
C ALA A 243 10.41 -9.68 -0.71
N ASN A 244 9.24 -9.08 -0.87
CA ASN A 244 8.90 -7.78 -0.28
C ASN A 244 8.91 -7.84 1.26
N VAL A 245 8.37 -8.92 1.82
CA VAL A 245 8.36 -9.16 3.27
C VAL A 245 9.78 -9.36 3.79
N ILE A 246 10.62 -10.07 3.03
CA ILE A 246 12.04 -10.26 3.40
C ILE A 246 12.80 -8.92 3.36
N CYS A 247 12.55 -8.07 2.36
CA CYS A 247 13.13 -6.71 2.30
C CYS A 247 12.80 -5.89 3.54
N LEU A 248 11.54 -5.92 3.98
CA LEU A 248 11.10 -5.22 5.19
C LEU A 248 11.80 -5.78 6.44
N ILE A 249 11.79 -7.10 6.64
CA ILE A 249 12.42 -7.75 7.80
C ILE A 249 13.91 -7.44 7.86
N PHE A 250 14.62 -7.54 6.74
CA PHE A 250 16.05 -7.26 6.68
C PHE A 250 16.34 -5.78 6.87
N GLY A 251 15.47 -4.89 6.39
CA GLY A 251 15.51 -3.45 6.69
C GLY A 251 15.46 -3.18 8.18
N VAL A 252 14.49 -3.79 8.89
CA VAL A 252 14.35 -3.69 10.35
C VAL A 252 15.59 -4.25 11.07
N ILE A 253 16.08 -5.43 10.68
CA ILE A 253 17.27 -6.03 11.30
C ILE A 253 18.49 -5.12 11.10
N ALA A 254 18.73 -4.65 9.87
CA ALA A 254 19.85 -3.77 9.55
C ALA A 254 19.77 -2.43 10.31
N HIS A 255 18.57 -1.90 10.49
CA HIS A 255 18.34 -0.72 11.33
C HIS A 255 18.63 -0.99 12.81
N GLN A 256 18.14 -2.10 13.36
CA GLN A 256 18.35 -2.45 14.76
C GLN A 256 19.80 -2.73 15.13
N VAL A 257 20.57 -3.36 14.24
CA VAL A 257 22.00 -3.57 14.48
C VAL A 257 22.81 -2.28 14.36
N GLY A 258 22.21 -1.17 13.89
CA GLY A 258 22.87 0.12 13.69
C GLY A 258 23.55 0.28 12.32
N PHE A 259 23.23 -0.58 11.34
CA PHE A 259 23.76 -0.46 9.98
C PHE A 259 23.09 0.67 9.19
N PHE A 260 21.82 0.97 9.50
CA PHE A 260 21.08 2.12 8.98
C PHE A 260 20.81 3.17 10.05
N GLU A 261 20.82 4.42 9.62
CA GLU A 261 20.20 5.52 10.33
C GLU A 261 18.67 5.56 10.14
N ASP A 262 17.94 6.19 11.07
CA ASP A 262 16.50 6.40 10.94
C ASP A 262 16.17 7.15 9.65
N SER A 263 15.13 6.71 8.96
CA SER A 263 14.66 7.31 7.69
C SER A 263 15.76 7.43 6.63
N ALA A 264 16.47 6.32 6.35
CA ALA A 264 17.67 6.32 5.52
C ALA A 264 17.50 7.00 4.14
N LEU A 265 16.45 6.65 3.37
CA LEU A 265 16.24 7.23 2.04
C LEU A 265 15.75 8.69 2.06
N ASP A 266 15.13 9.14 3.16
CA ASP A 266 14.80 10.56 3.37
C ASP A 266 16.05 11.38 3.63
N LYS A 267 16.99 10.84 4.42
CA LYS A 267 18.32 11.44 4.63
C LYS A 267 19.12 11.51 3.33
N ALA A 268 18.98 10.50 2.47
CA ALA A 268 19.56 10.50 1.13
C ALA A 268 18.80 11.37 0.11
N LYS A 269 17.64 11.95 0.47
CA LYS A 269 16.79 12.81 -0.39
C LYS A 269 16.28 12.14 -1.66
N VAL A 270 16.12 10.81 -1.64
CA VAL A 270 15.61 10.03 -2.79
C VAL A 270 14.29 9.31 -2.51
N PHE A 271 13.81 9.30 -1.26
CA PHE A 271 12.57 8.61 -0.89
C PHE A 271 11.37 9.04 -1.76
N ASN A 272 11.04 10.34 -1.77
CA ASN A 272 9.92 10.86 -2.55
C ASN A 272 10.06 10.57 -4.06
N TRP A 273 11.27 10.66 -4.60
CA TRP A 273 11.54 10.33 -6.01
C TRP A 273 11.15 8.87 -6.34
N LEU A 274 11.55 7.93 -5.49
CA LEU A 274 11.21 6.52 -5.65
C LEU A 274 9.71 6.28 -5.48
N MET A 275 9.07 6.94 -4.51
CA MET A 275 7.62 6.85 -4.27
C MET A 275 6.81 7.37 -5.47
N TYR A 276 7.18 8.52 -6.03
CA TYR A 276 6.54 9.08 -7.22
C TYR A 276 6.69 8.13 -8.41
N GLY A 277 7.88 7.60 -8.68
CA GLY A 277 8.05 6.66 -9.78
C GLY A 277 7.23 5.38 -9.61
N LEU A 278 7.10 4.87 -8.37
CA LEU A 278 6.26 3.71 -8.06
C LEU A 278 4.78 3.99 -8.28
N LEU A 279 4.28 5.15 -7.82
CA LEU A 279 2.91 5.59 -8.06
C LEU A 279 2.61 5.79 -9.55
N ALA A 280 3.52 6.42 -10.30
CA ALA A 280 3.38 6.60 -11.75
C ALA A 280 3.18 5.25 -12.45
N TYR A 281 3.98 4.25 -12.08
CA TYR A 281 3.88 2.91 -12.65
C TYR A 281 2.56 2.23 -12.32
N ILE A 282 2.06 2.36 -11.08
CA ILE A 282 0.75 1.83 -10.70
C ILE A 282 -0.35 2.51 -11.52
N PHE A 283 -0.31 3.84 -11.67
CA PHE A 283 -1.30 4.55 -12.47
C PHE A 283 -1.16 4.27 -13.97
N SER A 284 0.02 3.88 -14.47
CA SER A 284 0.18 3.45 -15.86
C SER A 284 -0.71 2.25 -16.23
N GLN A 285 -1.07 1.43 -15.24
CA GLN A 285 -1.95 0.28 -15.43
C GLN A 285 -3.37 0.70 -15.83
N LEU A 286 -3.79 1.93 -15.48
CA LEU A 286 -5.09 2.48 -15.89
C LEU A 286 -5.27 2.51 -17.41
N SER A 287 -4.17 2.59 -18.17
CA SER A 287 -4.15 2.56 -19.65
C SER A 287 -4.65 1.24 -20.26
N MET A 288 -4.76 0.18 -19.45
CA MET A 288 -5.31 -1.11 -19.87
C MET A 288 -6.85 -1.12 -19.93
N THR A 289 -7.50 -0.12 -19.35
CA THR A 289 -8.96 -0.01 -19.33
C THR A 289 -9.44 1.19 -20.13
N THR A 290 -10.62 1.07 -20.74
CA THR A 290 -11.27 2.15 -21.47
C THR A 290 -12.74 2.25 -21.06
N PRO A 291 -13.41 3.40 -21.23
CA PRO A 291 -14.83 3.52 -20.93
C PRO A 291 -15.69 2.50 -21.68
N LYS A 292 -15.28 2.12 -22.91
CA LYS A 292 -15.95 1.09 -23.70
C LYS A 292 -15.82 -0.30 -23.07
N ILE A 293 -14.63 -0.66 -22.59
CA ILE A 293 -14.39 -1.93 -21.89
C ILE A 293 -15.18 -1.95 -20.59
N ILE A 294 -15.02 -0.91 -19.77
CA ILE A 294 -15.67 -0.80 -18.46
C ILE A 294 -17.19 -0.83 -18.62
N GLY A 295 -17.75 -0.09 -19.57
CA GLY A 295 -19.20 0.00 -19.78
C GLY A 295 -19.89 -1.35 -20.04
N GLY A 296 -19.18 -2.31 -20.63
CA GLY A 296 -19.72 -3.66 -20.86
C GLY A 296 -19.78 -4.56 -19.60
N ILE A 297 -19.00 -4.22 -18.56
CA ILE A 297 -18.82 -5.03 -17.35
C ILE A 297 -19.02 -4.24 -16.05
N ILE A 298 -19.47 -2.99 -16.13
CA ILE A 298 -19.53 -2.06 -15.01
C ILE A 298 -20.49 -2.53 -13.92
N VAL A 299 -21.61 -3.15 -14.32
CA VAL A 299 -22.60 -3.67 -13.38
C VAL A 299 -22.01 -4.80 -12.53
N GLN A 300 -21.32 -5.74 -13.17
CA GLN A 300 -20.62 -6.83 -12.50
C GLN A 300 -19.57 -6.29 -11.53
N ILE A 301 -18.77 -5.33 -11.99
CA ILE A 301 -17.72 -4.71 -11.18
C ILE A 301 -18.31 -4.03 -9.94
N LEU A 302 -19.30 -3.14 -10.11
CA LEU A 302 -19.85 -2.37 -9.00
C LEU A 302 -20.53 -3.27 -7.97
N VAL A 303 -21.33 -4.24 -8.41
CA VAL A 303 -22.01 -5.17 -7.51
C VAL A 303 -20.98 -5.99 -6.72
N LEU A 304 -19.98 -6.58 -7.39
CA LEU A 304 -18.97 -7.40 -6.71
C LEU A 304 -18.06 -6.58 -5.79
N ILE A 305 -17.72 -5.33 -6.13
CA ILE A 305 -17.01 -4.42 -5.23
C ILE A 305 -17.83 -4.15 -3.96
N VAL A 306 -19.11 -3.82 -4.12
CA VAL A 306 -20.00 -3.56 -2.96
C VAL A 306 -20.10 -4.79 -2.08
N LEU A 307 -20.31 -5.98 -2.67
CA LEU A 307 -20.35 -7.24 -1.93
C LEU A 307 -19.02 -7.51 -1.22
N GLY A 308 -17.88 -7.30 -1.89
CA GLY A 308 -16.57 -7.55 -1.30
C GLY A 308 -16.25 -6.61 -0.14
N ILE A 309 -16.44 -5.30 -0.34
CA ILE A 309 -16.28 -4.30 0.72
C ILE A 309 -17.22 -4.59 1.89
N PHE A 310 -18.45 -5.02 1.62
CA PHE A 310 -19.41 -5.37 2.67
C PHE A 310 -18.98 -6.63 3.46
N GLY A 311 -18.54 -7.69 2.78
CA GLY A 311 -17.99 -8.88 3.43
C GLY A 311 -16.77 -8.56 4.29
N MET A 312 -15.88 -7.72 3.77
CA MET A 312 -14.72 -7.19 4.50
C MET A 312 -15.13 -6.36 5.73
N PHE A 313 -16.13 -5.48 5.59
CA PHE A 313 -16.67 -4.68 6.68
C PHE A 313 -17.23 -5.57 7.79
N LEU A 314 -18.06 -6.56 7.47
CA LEU A 314 -18.63 -7.45 8.47
C LEU A 314 -17.55 -8.21 9.26
N ALA A 315 -16.57 -8.78 8.56
CA ALA A 315 -15.48 -9.52 9.18
C ALA A 315 -14.62 -8.61 10.08
N SER A 316 -14.15 -7.48 9.55
CA SER A 316 -13.32 -6.54 10.31
C SER A 316 -14.05 -5.91 11.49
N TYR A 317 -15.34 -5.59 11.33
CA TYR A 317 -16.17 -5.05 12.41
C TYR A 317 -16.36 -6.05 13.55
N ALA A 318 -16.58 -7.33 13.23
CA ALA A 318 -16.69 -8.40 14.22
C ALA A 318 -15.36 -8.62 14.97
N LEU A 319 -14.22 -8.49 14.29
CA LEU A 319 -12.90 -8.72 14.83
C LEU A 319 -12.30 -7.50 15.56
N ALA A 320 -12.82 -6.29 15.32
CA ALA A 320 -12.29 -5.07 15.92
C ALA A 320 -12.18 -5.16 17.45
N LYS A 321 -13.27 -5.53 18.14
CA LYS A 321 -13.31 -5.61 19.61
C LYS A 321 -12.44 -6.75 20.18
N PRO A 322 -12.53 -8.01 19.70
CA PRO A 322 -11.67 -9.09 20.19
C PRO A 322 -10.16 -8.80 20.06
N PHE A 323 -9.76 -8.11 19.00
CA PHE A 323 -8.36 -7.77 18.76
C PHE A 323 -7.94 -6.43 19.41
N GLY A 324 -8.84 -5.72 20.09
CA GLY A 324 -8.54 -4.48 20.79
C GLY A 324 -8.23 -3.30 19.85
N MET A 325 -8.80 -3.31 18.65
CA MET A 325 -8.63 -2.27 17.64
C MET A 325 -9.93 -1.46 17.51
N SER A 326 -9.83 -0.17 17.17
CA SER A 326 -11.02 0.60 16.83
C SER A 326 -11.68 0.02 15.57
N LYS A 327 -13.00 0.16 15.43
CA LYS A 327 -13.73 -0.33 14.25
C LYS A 327 -13.24 0.34 12.95
N ASN A 328 -12.91 1.63 13.01
CA ASN A 328 -12.39 2.37 11.86
C ASN A 328 -11.03 1.83 11.45
N MET A 329 -10.15 1.59 12.43
CA MET A 329 -8.81 1.08 12.15
C MET A 329 -8.84 -0.37 11.68
N ALA A 330 -9.69 -1.22 12.27
CA ALA A 330 -9.85 -2.61 11.84
C ALA A 330 -10.32 -2.68 10.39
N PHE A 331 -11.31 -1.85 10.02
CA PHE A 331 -11.80 -1.82 8.65
C PHE A 331 -10.78 -1.22 7.68
N ALA A 332 -10.07 -0.15 8.07
CA ALA A 332 -8.98 0.42 7.28
C ALA A 332 -7.87 -0.61 7.02
N CYS A 333 -7.48 -1.41 8.02
CA CYS A 333 -6.53 -2.50 7.87
C CYS A 333 -6.97 -3.51 6.82
N SER A 334 -8.24 -3.90 6.79
CA SER A 334 -8.72 -4.83 5.77
C SER A 334 -8.78 -4.20 4.37
N LEU A 335 -9.13 -2.90 4.27
CA LEU A 335 -9.19 -2.19 2.99
C LEU A 335 -7.83 -2.05 2.30
N THR A 336 -6.72 -2.24 3.03
CA THR A 336 -5.38 -2.31 2.42
C THR A 336 -5.29 -3.37 1.31
N ALA A 337 -6.12 -4.41 1.34
CA ALA A 337 -6.22 -5.42 0.28
C ALA A 337 -6.61 -4.86 -1.09
N LEU A 338 -7.19 -3.65 -1.14
CA LEU A 338 -7.62 -3.01 -2.37
C LEU A 338 -6.50 -2.26 -3.10
N PHE A 339 -5.36 -1.96 -2.47
CA PHE A 339 -4.30 -1.17 -3.10
C PHE A 339 -2.88 -1.42 -2.59
N GLY A 340 -2.70 -1.67 -1.29
CA GLY A 340 -1.38 -1.92 -0.67
C GLY A 340 -0.34 -0.83 -0.89
N PHE A 341 0.94 -1.20 -0.73
CA PHE A 341 2.08 -0.32 -0.89
C PHE A 341 2.33 0.07 -2.36
N PRO A 342 2.63 1.35 -2.67
CA PRO A 342 2.91 2.50 -1.79
C PRO A 342 1.67 3.34 -1.41
N ALA A 343 0.49 2.96 -1.87
CA ALA A 343 -0.69 3.78 -1.72
C ALA A 343 -1.16 3.85 -0.26
N ASP A 344 -1.04 2.75 0.48
CA ASP A 344 -1.28 2.71 1.93
C ASP A 344 -0.40 3.68 2.72
N PHE A 345 0.88 3.79 2.38
CA PHE A 345 1.83 4.70 3.02
C PHE A 345 1.39 6.14 2.85
N ILE A 346 1.23 6.59 1.59
CA ILE A 346 0.88 7.98 1.27
C ILE A 346 -0.47 8.35 1.86
N LEU A 347 -1.47 7.48 1.72
CA LEU A 347 -2.80 7.74 2.28
C LEU A 347 -2.74 7.91 3.80
N THR A 348 -1.92 7.10 4.46
CA THR A 348 -1.77 7.15 5.91
C THR A 348 -1.04 8.41 6.35
N THR A 349 0.12 8.72 5.76
CA THR A 349 0.92 9.89 6.16
C THR A 349 0.21 11.19 5.83
N GLU A 350 -0.44 11.28 4.67
CA GLU A 350 -1.25 12.43 4.26
C GLU A 350 -2.39 12.71 5.27
N VAL A 351 -3.08 11.66 5.72
CA VAL A 351 -4.13 11.79 6.74
C VAL A 351 -3.56 12.16 8.11
N CYS A 352 -2.47 11.51 8.55
CA CYS A 352 -1.82 11.85 9.82
C CYS A 352 -1.39 13.33 9.85
N HIS A 353 -0.70 13.77 8.80
CA HIS A 353 -0.25 15.15 8.63
C HIS A 353 -1.43 16.14 8.62
N SER A 354 -2.51 15.80 7.91
CA SER A 354 -3.67 16.68 7.82
C SER A 354 -4.50 16.76 9.10
N VAL A 355 -4.45 15.75 9.97
CA VAL A 355 -5.20 15.71 11.24
C VAL A 355 -4.40 16.36 12.36
N ALA A 356 -3.09 16.13 12.40
CA ALA A 356 -2.22 16.63 13.45
C ALA A 356 -2.18 18.17 13.50
N THR A 357 -2.02 18.71 14.71
CA THR A 357 -1.81 20.15 14.91
C THR A 357 -0.35 20.54 15.07
N ASP A 358 0.52 19.59 15.39
CA ASP A 358 1.96 19.77 15.59
C ASP A 358 2.74 18.50 15.25
N GLU A 359 4.07 18.62 15.14
CA GLU A 359 4.97 17.53 14.76
C GLU A 359 4.93 16.34 15.75
N GLY A 360 4.72 16.61 17.04
CA GLY A 360 4.64 15.58 18.06
C GLY A 360 3.36 14.75 17.94
N GLU A 361 2.23 15.41 17.66
CA GLU A 361 0.98 14.74 17.36
C GLU A 361 1.08 13.94 16.05
N GLU A 362 1.68 14.50 14.99
CA GLU A 362 1.85 13.80 13.71
C GLU A 362 2.68 12.52 13.86
N ALA A 363 3.79 12.59 14.61
CA ALA A 363 4.61 11.43 14.92
C ALA A 363 3.82 10.36 15.69
N TYR A 364 3.06 10.77 16.71
CA TYR A 364 2.21 9.85 17.48
C TYR A 364 1.15 9.17 16.62
N LEU A 365 0.45 9.92 15.76
CA LEU A 365 -0.55 9.37 14.84
C LEU A 365 0.10 8.38 13.86
N THR A 366 1.22 8.76 13.26
CA THR A 366 1.95 7.96 12.29
C THR A 366 2.44 6.65 12.91
N ALA A 367 3.06 6.71 14.09
CA ALA A 367 3.54 5.52 14.80
C ALA A 367 2.40 4.57 15.21
N ASN A 368 1.19 5.09 15.43
CA ASN A 368 0.03 4.26 15.78
C ASN A 368 -0.72 3.71 14.57
N ILE A 369 -0.71 4.39 13.42
CA ILE A 369 -1.53 4.02 12.26
C ILE A 369 -0.70 3.30 11.19
N LEU A 370 0.46 3.85 10.83
CA LEU A 370 1.26 3.39 9.68
C LEU A 370 1.70 1.92 9.77
N PRO A 371 2.21 1.41 10.91
CA PRO A 371 2.60 0.00 11.01
C PRO A 371 1.47 -0.97 10.68
N LYS A 372 0.26 -0.68 11.16
CA LYS A 372 -0.92 -1.52 10.95
C LYS A 372 -1.33 -1.55 9.47
N MET A 373 -1.28 -0.40 8.80
CA MET A 373 -1.62 -0.28 7.39
C MET A 373 -0.63 -1.02 6.49
N LEU A 374 0.68 -0.81 6.70
CA LEU A 374 1.72 -1.47 5.91
C LEU A 374 1.68 -2.99 6.07
N VAL A 375 1.62 -3.47 7.30
CA VAL A 375 1.61 -4.91 7.60
C VAL A 375 0.33 -5.57 7.05
N GLY A 376 -0.82 -4.91 7.15
CA GLY A 376 -2.07 -5.35 6.52
C GLY A 376 -1.95 -5.44 4.99
N GLY A 377 -1.38 -4.41 4.36
CA GLY A 377 -1.15 -4.36 2.92
C GLY A 377 -0.22 -5.47 2.44
N PHE A 378 0.87 -5.75 3.16
CA PHE A 378 1.77 -6.86 2.81
C PHE A 378 1.10 -8.22 2.95
N ALA A 379 0.41 -8.46 4.06
CA ALA A 379 -0.28 -9.73 4.29
C ALA A 379 -1.32 -10.02 3.19
N THR A 380 -2.03 -9.00 2.74
CA THR A 380 -3.10 -9.15 1.75
C THR A 380 -2.57 -9.13 0.33
N VAL A 381 -1.99 -8.03 -0.12
CA VAL A 381 -1.60 -7.81 -1.52
C VAL A 381 -0.38 -8.64 -1.93
N SER A 382 0.52 -8.97 -1.01
CA SER A 382 1.74 -9.73 -1.36
C SER A 382 1.62 -11.24 -1.12
N VAL A 383 0.88 -11.66 -0.09
CA VAL A 383 0.77 -13.08 0.29
C VAL A 383 -0.60 -13.65 -0.08
N ALA A 384 -1.68 -13.10 0.47
CA ALA A 384 -3.02 -13.65 0.24
C ALA A 384 -3.41 -13.61 -1.24
N SER A 385 -3.10 -12.52 -1.95
CA SER A 385 -3.48 -12.33 -3.36
C SER A 385 -2.96 -13.44 -4.28
N VAL A 386 -1.69 -13.85 -4.13
CA VAL A 386 -1.05 -14.87 -4.96
C VAL A 386 -1.62 -16.25 -4.65
N ILE A 387 -1.85 -16.54 -3.37
CA ILE A 387 -2.46 -17.80 -2.93
C ILE A 387 -3.90 -17.89 -3.47
N ILE A 388 -4.69 -16.84 -3.29
CA ILE A 388 -6.08 -16.78 -3.75
C ILE A 388 -6.13 -16.93 -5.27
N ALA A 389 -5.33 -16.16 -6.03
CA ALA A 389 -5.27 -16.30 -7.48
C ALA A 389 -4.89 -17.73 -7.91
N SER A 390 -3.87 -18.32 -7.28
CA SER A 390 -3.43 -19.69 -7.60
C SER A 390 -4.49 -20.76 -7.33
N VAL A 391 -5.31 -20.58 -6.29
CA VAL A 391 -6.44 -21.47 -6.00
C VAL A 391 -7.57 -21.24 -6.99
N PHE A 392 -7.93 -19.99 -7.26
CA PHE A 392 -9.04 -19.62 -8.14
C PHE A 392 -8.78 -19.96 -9.60
N LEU A 393 -7.52 -19.94 -10.05
CA LEU A 393 -7.14 -20.43 -11.38
C LEU A 393 -7.51 -21.90 -11.60
N LYS A 394 -7.56 -22.72 -10.54
CA LYS A 394 -7.99 -24.12 -10.63
C LYS A 394 -9.52 -24.27 -10.65
N LEU A 395 -10.25 -23.18 -10.43
CA LEU A 395 -11.71 -23.12 -10.44
C LEU A 395 -12.27 -22.53 -11.75
N LEU A 396 -11.39 -22.09 -12.66
CA LEU A 396 -11.72 -21.60 -14.00
C LEU A 396 -12.00 -22.72 -15.01
#